data_AF-A0A377D5P3-F1
#
_entry.id   AF-A0A377D5P3-F1
#
_cell.length_a   1.000
_cell.length_b   1.000
_cell.length_c   1.000
_cell.angle_alpha   90.00
_cell.angle_beta   90.00
_cell.angle_gamma   90.00
#
_symmetry.space_group_name_H-M   'P 1'
#
loop_
_entity.id
_entity.type
_entity.pdbx_description
1 polymer ?
#
loop_
_entity_poly.entity_id
_entity_poly.type
_entity_poly.pdbx_seq_one_letter_code
_entity_poly.pdbx_strand_id
1 'polypeptide(L)'
;MVSCLSKLKYMVVIDPLVTETSTFWQNHGESNDVDPASIQTEVFRLPSTCFAEEDGSIANSGRWLQWHWKGQDARAKRVTTAKFWRVSTIICASCTRPKVVKA
;
A
#
# COMPACT_ATOMS: atom_id res chain seq x y z
N MET A 1 -0.28 -14.76 -10.76
CA MET A 1 0.02 -13.58 -9.91
C MET A 1 -0.65 -13.71 -8.54
N VAL A 2 -1.98 -13.85 -8.49
CA VAL A 2 -2.78 -14.00 -7.25
C VAL A 2 -2.29 -15.14 -6.35
N SER A 3 -2.01 -16.33 -6.90
CA SER A 3 -1.52 -17.50 -6.13
C SER A 3 -0.25 -17.22 -5.32
N CYS A 4 0.63 -16.33 -5.77
CA CYS A 4 1.85 -15.98 -5.04
C CYS A 4 1.55 -14.98 -3.91
N LEU A 5 0.64 -14.03 -4.14
CA LEU A 5 0.23 -13.02 -3.14
C LEU A 5 -0.55 -13.66 -1.98
N SER A 6 -1.33 -14.72 -2.26
CA SER A 6 -2.06 -15.48 -1.23
C SER A 6 -1.17 -16.26 -0.27
N LYS A 7 0.13 -16.42 -0.57
CA LYS A 7 1.09 -17.11 0.29
C LYS A 7 1.85 -16.16 1.23
N LEU A 8 1.67 -14.85 1.08
CA LEU A 8 2.31 -13.85 1.93
C LEU A 8 1.67 -13.85 3.33
N LYS A 9 2.45 -13.47 4.35
CA LYS A 9 1.92 -13.28 5.71
C LYS A 9 1.31 -11.89 5.89
N TYR A 10 1.98 -10.89 5.34
CA TYR A 10 1.51 -9.52 5.32
C TYR A 10 1.84 -8.87 3.98
N MET A 11 1.01 -7.92 3.56
CA MET A 11 1.23 -7.11 2.38
C MET A 11 0.85 -5.67 2.69
N VAL A 12 1.74 -4.73 2.35
CA VAL A 12 1.52 -3.30 2.54
C VAL A 12 1.38 -2.66 1.17
N VAL A 13 0.24 -1.99 0.94
CA VAL A 13 -0.04 -1.25 -0.29
C VAL A 13 -0.11 0.23 0.03
N ILE A 14 0.72 1.01 -0.66
CA ILE A 14 0.80 2.46 -0.54
C ILE A 14 0.44 3.06 -1.89
N ASP A 15 -0.80 3.52 -2.04
CA ASP A 15 -1.31 4.03 -3.31
C ASP A 15 -2.38 5.11 -3.08
N PRO A 16 -2.49 6.13 -3.94
CA PRO A 16 -3.56 7.12 -3.85
C PRO A 16 -4.94 6.57 -4.25
N LEU A 17 -4.99 5.43 -4.95
CA LEU A 17 -6.20 4.81 -5.49
C LEU A 17 -6.40 3.39 -4.96
N VAL A 18 -7.57 2.82 -5.28
CA VAL A 18 -7.82 1.39 -5.10
C VAL A 18 -7.23 0.66 -6.29
N THR A 19 -6.41 -0.35 -6.03
CA THR A 19 -5.74 -1.13 -7.08
C THR A 19 -6.11 -2.60 -6.94
N GLU A 20 -6.07 -3.34 -8.04
CA GLU A 20 -6.34 -4.79 -8.06
C GLU A 20 -5.41 -5.57 -7.11
N THR A 21 -4.19 -5.09 -6.92
CA THR A 21 -3.26 -5.69 -5.95
C THR A 21 -3.71 -5.45 -4.51
N SER A 22 -4.42 -4.36 -4.21
CA SER A 22 -4.96 -4.11 -2.85
C SER A 22 -6.18 -4.96 -2.51
N THR A 23 -6.93 -5.40 -3.53
CA THR A 23 -8.17 -6.18 -3.42
C THR A 23 -8.04 -7.62 -3.92
N PHE A 24 -6.82 -8.12 -4.13
CA PHE A 24 -6.58 -9.46 -4.69
C PHE A 24 -7.24 -10.61 -3.92
N TRP A 25 -7.56 -10.39 -2.64
CA TRP A 25 -8.21 -11.34 -1.75
C TRP A 25 -9.75 -11.32 -1.86
N GLN A 26 -10.33 -10.33 -2.52
CA GLN A 26 -11.77 -10.22 -2.74
C GLN A 26 -12.17 -10.92 -4.04
N ASN A 27 -13.27 -11.67 -3.99
CA ASN A 27 -13.84 -12.25 -5.19
C ASN A 27 -14.52 -11.16 -6.04
N HIS A 28 -14.13 -11.06 -7.31
CA HIS A 28 -14.73 -10.15 -8.29
C HIS A 28 -15.32 -10.92 -9.48
N GLY A 29 -15.97 -12.07 -9.23
CA GLY A 29 -16.51 -12.95 -10.26
C GLY A 29 -15.42 -13.49 -11.17
N GLU A 30 -15.68 -13.58 -12.47
CA GLU A 30 -14.73 -14.11 -13.46
C GLU A 30 -13.40 -13.34 -13.53
N SER A 31 -13.40 -12.06 -13.12
CA SER A 31 -12.21 -11.21 -13.15
C SER A 31 -11.23 -11.49 -12.00
N ASN A 32 -11.72 -12.00 -10.87
CA ASN A 32 -10.89 -12.47 -9.76
C ASN A 32 -11.64 -13.56 -8.97
N ASP A 33 -11.63 -14.78 -9.50
CA ASP A 33 -12.31 -15.91 -8.87
C ASP A 33 -11.43 -16.52 -7.78
N VAL A 34 -11.54 -15.95 -6.58
CA VAL A 34 -10.81 -16.37 -5.38
C VAL A 34 -11.76 -16.64 -4.24
N ASP A 35 -11.41 -17.57 -3.35
CA ASP A 35 -12.08 -17.74 -2.07
C ASP A 35 -11.37 -16.90 -0.99
N PRO A 36 -12.00 -15.81 -0.48
CA PRO A 36 -11.41 -14.98 0.56
C PRO A 36 -11.09 -15.75 1.85
N ALA A 37 -11.85 -16.81 2.18
CA ALA A 37 -11.63 -17.59 3.40
C ALA A 37 -10.33 -18.41 3.35
N SER A 38 -9.90 -18.79 2.14
CA SER A 38 -8.65 -19.52 1.91
C SER A 38 -7.40 -18.65 2.03
N ILE A 39 -7.54 -17.31 1.93
CA ILE A 39 -6.42 -16.37 1.88
C ILE A 39 -6.15 -15.79 3.27
N GLN A 40 -4.98 -16.09 3.82
CA GLN A 40 -4.57 -15.71 5.18
C GLN A 40 -3.62 -14.49 5.20
N THR A 41 -3.46 -13.78 4.09
CA THR A 41 -2.57 -12.62 3.97
C THR A 41 -3.19 -11.40 4.66
N GLU A 42 -2.51 -10.80 5.63
CA GLU A 42 -2.93 -9.53 6.23
C GLU A 42 -2.58 -8.37 5.28
N VAL A 43 -3.58 -7.60 4.82
CA VAL A 43 -3.39 -6.50 3.86
C VAL A 43 -3.58 -5.14 4.52
N PHE A 44 -2.50 -4.34 4.55
CA PHE A 44 -2.52 -2.95 5.03
C PHE A 44 -2.57 -2.00 3.84
N ARG A 45 -3.68 -1.25 3.72
CA ARG A 45 -3.85 -0.25 2.66
C ARG A 45 -3.69 1.16 3.22
N LEU A 46 -2.66 1.87 2.76
CA LEU A 46 -2.24 3.14 3.33
C LEU A 46 -2.29 4.20 2.24
N PRO A 47 -3.18 5.20 2.38
CA PRO A 47 -3.42 6.14 1.30
C PRO A 47 -2.25 7.12 1.17
N SER A 48 -1.63 7.14 0.00
CA SER A 48 -0.60 8.13 -0.36
C SER A 48 -1.17 9.30 -1.15
N THR A 49 -0.37 10.35 -1.24
CA THR A 49 -0.62 11.55 -2.05
C THR A 49 -0.36 11.28 -3.53
N CYS A 50 -1.07 12.01 -4.39
CA CYS A 50 -0.86 12.00 -5.84
C CYS A 50 0.15 13.09 -6.27
N PHE A 51 0.67 13.04 -7.50
CA PHE A 51 1.69 13.98 -8.02
C PHE A 51 1.29 15.46 -7.88
N ALA A 52 0.00 15.77 -7.96
CA ALA A 52 -0.53 17.13 -7.83
C ALA A 52 -0.61 17.64 -6.39
N GLU A 53 -0.39 16.77 -5.40
CA GLU A 53 -0.56 17.06 -3.97
C GLU A 53 0.77 17.34 -3.26
N GLU A 54 1.89 17.25 -3.99
CA GLU A 54 3.25 17.40 -3.47
C GLU A 54 4.15 18.21 -4.41
N ASP A 55 5.17 18.83 -3.83
CA ASP A 55 6.31 19.38 -4.53
C ASP A 55 7.44 18.34 -4.61
N GLY A 56 8.13 18.31 -5.75
CA GLY A 56 9.19 17.33 -5.97
C GLY A 56 9.79 17.39 -7.37
N SER A 57 10.73 16.49 -7.62
CA SER A 57 11.39 16.36 -8.92
C SER A 57 11.18 14.99 -9.51
N ILE A 58 10.92 14.92 -10.82
CA ILE A 58 10.86 13.68 -11.60
C ILE A 58 11.97 13.67 -12.65
N ALA A 59 12.63 12.53 -12.83
CA ALA A 59 13.61 12.32 -13.90
C ALA A 59 12.92 11.61 -15.08
N ASN A 60 12.81 12.29 -16.23
CA ASN A 60 12.23 11.67 -17.43
C ASN A 60 13.25 10.76 -18.14
N SER A 61 12.83 10.08 -19.22
CA SER A 61 13.70 9.23 -20.05
C SER A 61 14.88 9.99 -20.68
N GLY A 62 14.72 11.30 -20.92
CA GLY A 62 15.79 12.21 -21.33
C GLY A 62 16.79 12.58 -20.21
N ARG A 63 16.60 12.03 -19.00
CA ARG A 63 17.36 12.33 -17.78
C ARG A 63 17.26 13.80 -17.35
N TRP A 64 16.18 14.49 -17.71
CA TRP A 64 15.88 15.83 -17.23
C TRP A 64 15.24 15.76 -15.86
N LEU A 65 15.86 16.43 -14.89
CA LEU A 65 15.32 16.63 -13.55
C LEU A 65 14.31 17.77 -13.60
N GLN A 66 13.04 17.44 -13.71
CA GLN A 66 11.95 18.40 -13.81
C GLN A 66 11.29 18.60 -12.45
N TRP A 67 11.28 19.83 -11.98
CA TRP A 67 10.60 20.22 -10.75
C TRP A 67 9.11 20.46 -11.00
N HIS A 68 8.25 19.97 -10.12
CA HIS A 68 6.83 20.28 -10.09
C HIS A 68 6.42 20.86 -8.74
N TRP A 69 5.36 21.67 -8.77
CA TRP A 69 4.81 22.34 -7.61
C TRP A 69 3.48 21.69 -7.22
N LYS A 70 3.18 21.76 -5.93
CA LYS A 70 1.91 21.31 -5.38
C LYS A 70 0.76 22.19 -5.90
N GLY A 71 -0.29 21.54 -6.42
CA GLY A 71 -1.51 22.21 -6.90
C GLY A 71 -2.62 22.28 -5.85
N GLN A 72 -2.74 21.28 -4.96
CA GLN A 72 -3.74 21.26 -3.88
C GLN A 72 -3.27 20.44 -2.68
N ASP A 73 -3.91 20.60 -1.53
CA ASP A 73 -3.70 19.72 -0.39
C ASP A 73 -4.23 18.30 -0.61
N ALA A 74 -3.63 17.34 0.09
CA ALA A 74 -4.04 15.96 0.04
C ALA A 74 -5.51 15.79 0.48
N ARG A 75 -6.32 15.13 -0.35
CA ARG A 75 -7.72 14.87 -0.01
C ARG A 75 -7.82 13.76 1.05
N ALA A 76 -8.37 14.07 2.23
CA ALA A 76 -8.46 13.19 3.41
C ALA A 76 -7.11 12.95 4.13
N LYS A 77 -7.04 12.03 5.10
CA LYS A 77 -5.83 11.70 5.89
C LYS A 77 -4.76 10.95 5.07
N ARG A 78 -4.51 11.34 3.81
CA ARG A 78 -3.40 10.76 3.02
C ARG A 78 -2.10 11.33 3.48
N VAL A 79 -1.07 10.50 3.44
CA VAL A 79 0.25 10.85 3.95
C VAL A 79 1.24 10.71 2.82
N THR A 80 2.12 11.70 2.70
CA THR A 80 3.28 11.65 1.79
C THR A 80 4.03 10.34 1.93
N THR A 81 4.41 9.73 0.82
CA THR A 81 5.15 8.46 0.81
C THR A 81 6.40 8.52 1.71
N ALA A 82 7.10 9.66 1.73
CA ALA A 82 8.27 9.87 2.59
C ALA A 82 7.95 9.85 4.11
N LYS A 83 6.72 10.22 4.51
CA LYS A 83 6.29 10.20 5.92
C LYS A 83 5.87 8.81 6.38
N PHE A 84 5.54 7.89 5.46
CA PHE A 84 5.13 6.54 5.82
C PHE A 84 6.27 5.70 6.43
N TRP A 85 7.51 5.89 5.96
CA TRP A 85 8.67 5.16 6.46
C TRP A 85 8.98 5.43 7.93
N ARG A 86 8.55 6.58 8.49
CA ARG A 86 8.63 6.84 9.94
C ARG A 86 7.64 6.02 10.77
N VAL A 87 6.57 5.49 10.18
CA VAL A 87 5.55 4.68 10.86
C VAL A 87 5.87 3.18 10.79
N SER A 88 6.61 2.74 9.75
CA SER A 88 7.02 1.34 9.55
C SER A 88 7.79 0.75 10.74
N THR A 89 8.62 1.55 11.42
CA THR A 89 9.35 1.12 12.63
C THR A 89 8.41 0.74 13.77
N ILE A 90 7.22 1.35 13.86
CA ILE A 90 6.23 1.08 14.91
C ILE A 90 5.45 -0.21 14.61
N ILE A 91 5.09 -0.46 13.34
CA ILE A 91 4.32 -1.65 12.95
C ILE A 91 5.16 -2.93 13.14
N CYS A 92 6.45 -2.90 12.81
CA CYS A 92 7.37 -4.01 13.04
C CYS A 92 7.51 -4.36 14.55
N ALA A 93 7.50 -3.34 15.42
CA ALA A 93 7.56 -3.54 16.87
C ALA A 93 6.27 -4.11 17.49
N SER A 94 5.11 -3.86 16.88
CA SER A 94 3.83 -4.44 17.34
C SER A 94 3.58 -5.85 16.80
N CYS A 95 4.06 -6.19 15.60
CA CYS A 95 3.81 -7.48 14.95
C CYS A 95 4.76 -8.61 15.41
N THR A 96 5.87 -8.28 16.06
CA THR A 96 6.85 -9.26 16.60
C THR A 96 6.54 -9.75 18.00
N ARG A 97 5.44 -9.32 18.64
CA ARG A 97 4.98 -9.94 19.89
C ARG A 97 4.39 -11.32 19.58
N PRO A 98 5.02 -12.43 20.03
CA PRO A 98 4.42 -13.75 19.86
C PRO A 98 3.06 -13.76 20.57
N LYS A 99 2.01 -14.15 19.84
CA LYS A 99 0.68 -14.41 20.43
C LYS A 99 0.87 -15.56 21.42
N VAL A 100 0.89 -15.24 22.72
CA VAL A 100 0.80 -16.25 23.78
C VAL A 100 -0.55 -16.95 23.61
N VAL A 101 -0.51 -18.19 23.13
CA VAL A 101 -1.67 -19.08 23.10
C VAL A 101 -1.97 -19.44 24.56
N LYS A 102 -3.03 -18.87 25.12
CA LYS A 102 -3.62 -19.41 26.35
C LYS A 102 -4.39 -20.67 25.96
N ALA A 103 -4.00 -21.77 26.61
CA ALA A 103 -4.72 -23.05 26.62
C ALA A 103 -6.12 -22.89 27.21
#